data_AF-A0A7C4XHF9-F1
#
_entry.id   AF-A0A7C4XHF9-F1
#
_cell.length_a   1.000
_cell.length_b   1.000
_cell.length_c   1.000
_cell.angle_alpha   90.00
_cell.angle_beta   90.00
_cell.angle_gamma   90.00
#
_symmetry.space_group_name_H-M   'P 1'
#
loop_
_entity.id
_entity.type
_entity.pdbx_description
1 polymer ?
#
loop_
_entity_poly.entity_id
_entity_poly.type
_entity_poly.pdbx_seq_one_letter_code
_entity_poly.pdbx_strand_id
1 'polypeptide(L)'
;GTGTNAQIPGYRVAGKTGTARKPPYEHPPYKYVTSFVGFAPADEPRLAAIVVLDEPEVHATGGQAAAPTFARIMQYALTVDRVPATG
;
A
#
# COMPACT_ATOMS: atom_id res chain seq x y z
N GLY A 1 -9.60 7.26 -6.82
CA GLY A 1 -9.08 7.10 -5.45
C GLY A 1 -7.59 7.40 -5.44
N THR A 2 -7.03 7.82 -4.30
CA THR A 2 -5.61 8.26 -4.18
C THR A 2 -4.58 7.13 -4.21
N GLY A 3 -5.02 5.87 -4.22
CA GLY A 3 -4.18 4.67 -4.26
C GLY A 3 -3.88 4.13 -5.66
N THR A 4 -3.88 4.96 -6.71
CA THR A 4 -3.66 4.50 -8.11
C THR A 4 -2.36 3.74 -8.28
N ASN A 5 -1.34 4.05 -7.48
CA ASN A 5 -0.04 3.37 -7.52
C ASN A 5 -0.05 1.96 -6.92
N ALA A 6 -1.19 1.49 -6.39
CA ALA A 6 -1.37 0.11 -5.95
C ALA A 6 -1.93 -0.81 -7.05
N GLN A 7 -2.05 -0.35 -8.30
CA GLN A 7 -2.53 -1.15 -9.41
C GLN A 7 -1.59 -2.33 -9.70
N ILE A 8 -2.18 -3.50 -9.93
CA ILE A 8 -1.48 -4.71 -10.34
C ILE A 8 -2.10 -5.18 -11.65
N PRO A 9 -1.34 -5.27 -12.76
CA PRO A 9 -1.86 -5.81 -14.01
C PRO A 9 -2.46 -7.21 -13.81
N GLY A 10 -3.65 -7.46 -14.35
CA GLY A 10 -4.35 -8.73 -14.20
C GLY A 10 -5.24 -8.85 -12.96
N TYR A 11 -5.16 -7.92 -12.01
CA TYR A 11 -5.88 -8.00 -10.75
C TYR A 11 -6.59 -6.70 -10.40
N ARG A 12 -7.85 -6.83 -10.00
CA ARG A 12 -8.55 -5.73 -9.33
C ARG A 12 -8.01 -5.59 -7.92
N VAL A 13 -7.62 -4.38 -7.52
CA VAL A 13 -7.09 -4.10 -6.18
C VAL A 13 -8.02 -3.15 -5.45
N ALA A 14 -8.40 -3.52 -4.23
CA ALA A 14 -9.09 -2.63 -3.31
C ALA A 14 -8.15 -2.28 -2.15
N GLY A 15 -8.04 -1.00 -1.84
CA GLY A 15 -7.14 -0.55 -0.78
C GLY A 15 -7.26 0.92 -0.43
N LYS A 16 -6.58 1.29 0.64
CA LYS A 16 -6.60 2.63 1.23
C LYS A 16 -5.20 3.03 1.66
N THR A 17 -4.88 4.30 1.40
CA THR A 17 -3.66 4.95 1.88
C THR A 17 -3.89 5.53 3.28
N GLY A 18 -2.88 5.47 4.14
CA GLY A 18 -2.84 6.19 5.42
C GLY A 18 -1.54 6.98 5.56
N THR A 19 -1.61 8.16 6.18
CA THR A 19 -0.43 8.88 6.66
C THR A 19 -0.77 9.45 8.03
N ALA A 20 0.06 9.15 9.02
CA ALA A 20 -0.09 9.61 10.38
C ALA A 20 1.19 10.34 10.80
N ARG A 21 1.04 11.45 11.51
CA ARG A 21 2.17 12.15 12.14
C ARG A 21 2.53 11.43 13.44
N LYS A 22 3.83 11.29 13.72
CA LYS A 22 4.35 10.73 14.99
C LYS A 22 4.56 11.85 16.02
N PRO A 23 4.35 11.59 17.32
CA PRO A 23 4.74 12.53 18.37
C PRO A 23 6.28 12.59 18.51
N PRO A 24 6.86 13.69 19.04
CA PRO A 24 6.24 14.93 19.50
C PRO A 24 5.63 15.80 18.38
N TYR A 25 4.55 16.53 18.69
CA TYR A 25 3.79 17.31 17.69
C TYR A 25 4.06 18.83 17.75
N GLU A 26 4.94 19.27 18.63
CA GLU A 26 5.07 20.69 18.96
C GLU A 26 6.02 21.39 17.98
N HIS A 27 7.11 20.73 17.58
CA HIS A 27 8.18 21.35 16.78
C HIS A 27 8.71 20.44 15.66
N PRO A 28 9.12 21.03 14.51
CA PRO A 28 9.80 20.28 13.46
C PRO A 28 11.22 19.87 13.89
N PRO A 29 11.83 18.85 13.25
CA PRO A 29 11.30 18.10 12.11
C PRO A 29 10.18 17.13 12.50
N TYR A 30 9.12 17.09 11.70
CA TYR A 30 8.02 16.16 11.92
C TYR A 30 8.35 14.79 11.35
N LYS A 31 7.98 13.76 12.11
CA LYS A 31 8.10 12.37 11.70
C LYS A 31 6.72 11.84 11.31
N TYR A 32 6.70 10.93 10.35
CA TYR A 32 5.46 10.36 9.83
C TYR A 32 5.56 8.85 9.74
N VAL A 33 4.43 8.18 9.89
CA VAL A 33 4.22 6.81 9.42
C VAL A 33 3.34 6.91 8.19
N THR A 34 3.69 6.20 7.13
CA THR A 34 2.83 6.10 5.95
C THR A 34 2.54 4.66 5.60
N SER A 35 1.32 4.40 5.15
CA SER A 35 0.83 3.05 4.95
C SER A 35 -0.07 2.90 3.74
N PHE A 36 -0.14 1.67 3.27
CA PHE A 36 -1.16 1.20 2.35
C PHE A 36 -1.68 -0.15 2.84
N VAL A 37 -2.99 -0.27 2.97
CA VAL A 37 -3.67 -1.54 3.30
C VAL A 37 -4.60 -1.89 2.15
N GLY A 38 -4.63 -3.17 1.76
CA GLY A 38 -5.49 -3.62 0.68
C GLY A 38 -5.53 -5.12 0.52
N PHE A 39 -6.34 -5.57 -0.43
CA PHE A 39 -6.48 -6.97 -0.81
C PHE A 39 -6.66 -7.10 -2.32
N ALA A 40 -6.32 -8.29 -2.83
CA ALA A 40 -6.44 -8.64 -4.24
C ALA A 40 -6.67 -10.16 -4.42
N PRO A 41 -7.38 -10.58 -5.50
CA PRO A 41 -8.25 -9.76 -6.34
C PRO A 41 -9.43 -9.14 -5.55
N ALA A 42 -9.94 -7.97 -5.94
CA ALA A 42 -10.94 -7.23 -5.17
C ALA A 42 -12.35 -7.86 -5.25
N ASP A 43 -12.61 -8.58 -6.33
CA ASP A 43 -13.86 -9.27 -6.65
C ASP A 43 -13.92 -10.69 -6.09
N GLU A 44 -12.76 -11.32 -5.94
CA GLU A 44 -12.62 -12.61 -5.27
C GLU A 44 -11.39 -12.55 -4.35
N PRO A 45 -11.49 -11.96 -3.15
CA PRO A 45 -10.34 -11.73 -2.28
C PRO A 45 -9.62 -13.00 -1.87
N ARG A 46 -8.31 -13.06 -2.14
CA ARG A 46 -7.44 -14.20 -1.79
C ARG A 46 -6.36 -13.82 -0.80
N LEU A 47 -5.74 -12.67 -1.00
CA LEU A 47 -4.67 -12.17 -0.14
C LEU A 47 -4.97 -10.74 0.31
N ALA A 48 -4.69 -10.46 1.58
CA ALA A 48 -4.71 -9.12 2.17
C ALA A 48 -3.32 -8.80 2.71
N ALA A 49 -2.90 -7.54 2.59
CA ALA A 49 -1.63 -7.07 3.14
C ALA A 49 -1.72 -5.62 3.61
N ILE A 50 -0.83 -5.28 4.53
CA ILE A 50 -0.55 -3.91 4.93
C ILE A 50 0.95 -3.66 4.77
N VAL A 51 1.29 -2.55 4.14
CA VAL A 51 2.65 -2.01 4.09
C VAL A 51 2.68 -0.78 4.98
N VAL A 52 3.64 -0.74 5.90
CA VAL A 52 3.87 0.38 6.82
C VAL A 52 5.32 0.80 6.65
N LEU A 53 5.54 2.08 6.36
CA LEU A 53 6.86 2.70 6.30
C LEU A 53 6.96 3.68 7.45
N ASP A 54 7.93 3.46 8.33
CA ASP A 54 8.19 4.30 9.49
C ASP A 54 9.27 5.33 9.15
N GLU A 55 8.95 6.61 9.36
CA GLU A 55 9.82 7.75 9.10
C GLU A 55 10.43 7.78 7.68
N PRO A 56 9.63 7.60 6.61
CA PRO A 56 10.15 7.72 5.26
C PRO A 56 10.54 9.18 4.97
N GLU A 57 11.39 9.40 3.95
CA GLU A 57 11.80 10.75 3.55
C GLU A 57 10.60 11.69 3.30
N VAL A 58 10.79 12.99 3.54
CA VAL A 58 9.74 14.01 3.75
C VAL A 58 8.68 14.10 2.63
N HIS A 59 8.97 13.62 1.43
CA HIS A 59 8.04 13.64 0.29
C HIS A 59 7.31 12.30 0.03
N ALA A 60 7.52 11.28 0.87
CA ALA A 60 6.93 9.96 0.73
C ALA A 60 5.56 9.88 1.42
N THR A 61 4.48 10.13 0.66
CA THR A 61 3.10 9.85 1.13
C THR A 61 2.72 8.38 0.94
N GLY A 62 1.59 7.95 1.52
CA GLY A 62 1.16 6.55 1.48
C GLY A 62 0.79 6.10 0.07
N GLY A 63 0.29 7.03 -0.75
CA GLY A 63 0.07 6.81 -2.16
C GLY A 63 1.36 6.78 -3.00
N GLN A 64 2.41 7.49 -2.58
CA GLN A 64 3.67 7.57 -3.34
C GLN A 64 4.68 6.48 -2.98
N ALA A 65 4.73 6.04 -1.72
CA ALA A 65 5.73 5.07 -1.26
C ALA A 65 5.12 3.73 -0.85
N ALA A 66 4.08 3.72 -0.02
CA ALA A 66 3.50 2.48 0.49
C ALA A 66 2.67 1.73 -0.57
N ALA A 67 1.89 2.44 -1.38
CA ALA A 67 1.07 1.86 -2.44
C ALA A 67 1.87 1.08 -3.53
N PRO A 68 2.93 1.63 -4.15
CA PRO A 68 3.72 0.86 -5.12
C PRO A 68 4.53 -0.28 -4.47
N THR A 69 4.90 -0.14 -3.20
CA THR A 69 5.52 -1.22 -2.43
C THR A 69 4.54 -2.37 -2.20
N PHE A 70 3.28 -2.05 -1.82
CA PHE A 70 2.20 -3.03 -1.72
C PHE A 70 1.98 -3.75 -3.06
N ALA A 71 1.89 -3.02 -4.17
CA ALA A 71 1.64 -3.62 -5.49
C ALA A 71 2.70 -4.68 -5.85
N ARG A 72 3.99 -4.37 -5.65
CA ARG A 72 5.09 -5.30 -5.93
C ARG A 72 5.03 -6.56 -5.07
N ILE A 73 4.82 -6.40 -3.76
CA ILE A 73 4.74 -7.53 -2.82
C ILE A 73 3.52 -8.40 -3.13
N MET A 74 2.36 -7.77 -3.31
CA MET A 74 1.11 -8.47 -3.60
C MET A 74 1.16 -9.19 -4.94
N GLN A 75 1.73 -8.58 -6.00
CA GLN A 75 1.89 -9.23 -7.30
C GLN A 75 2.75 -10.50 -7.19
N TYR A 76 3.86 -10.43 -6.46
CA TYR A 76 4.71 -11.58 -6.21
C TYR A 76 3.96 -12.67 -5.44
N ALA A 77 3.25 -12.30 -4.36
CA ALA A 77 2.52 -13.24 -3.53
C ALA A 77 1.39 -13.95 -4.30
N LEU A 78 0.60 -13.23 -5.09
CA LEU A 78 -0.44 -13.79 -5.96
C LEU A 78 0.13 -14.78 -6.98
N THR A 79 1.31 -14.47 -7.54
CA THR A 79 2.00 -15.35 -8.49
C THR A 79 2.46 -16.65 -7.82
N VAL A 80 3.07 -16.54 -6.64
CA VAL A 80 3.53 -17.70 -5.86
C VAL A 80 2.37 -18.60 -5.44
N ASP A 81 1.25 -18.01 -5.01
CA ASP A 81 0.04 -18.72 -4.59
C ASP A 81 -0.82 -19.21 -5.78
N ARG A 82 -0.37 -18.96 -7.02
CA ARG A 82 -1.05 -19.33 -8.27
C ARG A 82 -2.50 -18.86 -8.33
N VAL A 83 -2.76 -17.66 -7.80
CA VAL A 83 -4.08 -17.04 -7.90
C VAL A 83 -4.33 -16.70 -9.38
N PRO A 84 -5.48 -17.08 -9.97
CA PRO A 84 -5.81 -16.66 -11.33
C PRO A 84 -6.07 -15.15 -11.41
N ALA A 85 -5.66 -14.53 -12.51
CA ALA A 85 -6.04 -13.16 -12.83
C ALA A 85 -7.57 -13.06 -13.01
N THR A 86 -8.17 -11.98 -12.51
CA THR A 86 -9.64 -11.76 -12.54
C THR A 86 -10.04 -10.53 -13.35
N GLY A 87 -9.10 -9.85 -13.99
CA GLY A 87 -9.33 -8.65 -14.81
C GLY A 87 -8.28 -8.41 -15.87
#